data_AF-R4WZ37-F1
#
_entry.id   AF-R4WZ37-F1
#
_cell.length_a   1.000
_cell.length_b   1.000
_cell.length_c   1.000
_cell.angle_alpha   90.00
_cell.angle_beta   90.00
_cell.angle_gamma   90.00
#
_symmetry.space_group_name_H-M   'P 1'
#
loop_
_entity.id
_entity.type
_entity.pdbx_description
1 polymer ?
#
loop_
_entity_poly.entity_id
_entity_poly.type
_entity_poly.pdbx_seq_one_letter_code
_entity_poly.pdbx_strand_id
1 'polypeptide(L)'
;MMTTINRRCFCTACASLLLGACADTKLPLDLGSITGTNRNAGDMDGVGVLPPPPQRTWPDAKLDLSKARADGYGLVPMPDMEAYLNSLLVTIKKTAGTPGYPGSVHVIADTGLNANSSGAGNIFVSMGWIQSAESEDEIFAILSHEFGHVYLNHHAIFDVRTAGQTSAEVVSLAWSIANKPPTANAWTGIDNVGVVDTLGTRVLFPAWQRSVEEQADRFGATISLRCNYSYIDGFKAFFERVITYDQESKERRKKLREQQAQMARAKASQSAATKAHAQPLVPVSAGTSTMRLNQIGSLSALSDVVSSYTSVRSDVEVGAAQNAFDLQQLIENQIDEQMESLHDDHGDPAAREESLTKLVRPVMGDKRPDPRKDAWEAARKRGSTPTILTHYASTADVQNLQAAGQYSQALDLAQKAASGVTANDAYPVFLLSNLMALAHSGSPDAQAQVLRRNQNSRDPSWLIQTNLARRVAVKDPRQGESFLLQQFDYFDRASITWPSVISYYREHGNVQHANELAQTCSIKYPDMKAACLAAAKAPTQQAKADGTNTNEFDKARSKVVDWAKSILPK
;
A
#
# COMPACT_ATOMS: atom_id res chain seq x y z
N MET A 1 -51.23 -52.08 -28.41
CA MET A 1 -51.37 -51.77 -29.85
C MET A 1 -50.09 -51.09 -30.31
N MET A 2 -49.39 -51.73 -31.25
CA MET A 2 -48.42 -51.12 -32.18
C MET A 2 -49.01 -49.81 -32.76
N THR A 3 -48.29 -48.76 -33.18
CA THR A 3 -47.17 -48.75 -34.14
C THR A 3 -46.57 -47.33 -34.22
N THR A 4 -45.29 -47.28 -34.57
CA THR A 4 -44.41 -46.17 -35.01
C THR A 4 -44.91 -45.30 -36.18
N ILE A 5 -44.29 -44.11 -36.39
CA ILE A 5 -43.98 -43.35 -37.65
C ILE A 5 -43.79 -41.85 -37.24
N ASN A 6 -42.84 -40.99 -37.67
CA ASN A 6 -41.71 -41.02 -38.59
C ASN A 6 -40.75 -39.84 -38.23
N ARG A 7 -39.45 -40.01 -38.50
CA ARG A 7 -38.49 -38.93 -38.76
C ARG A 7 -38.54 -38.56 -40.25
N ARG A 8 -38.50 -37.28 -40.61
CA ARG A 8 -37.79 -36.81 -41.83
C ARG A 8 -37.16 -35.44 -41.64
N CYS A 9 -35.87 -35.39 -41.97
CA CYS A 9 -35.04 -34.22 -42.17
C CYS A 9 -35.55 -33.34 -43.33
N PHE A 10 -35.31 -32.03 -43.20
CA PHE A 10 -35.06 -31.14 -44.33
C PHE A 10 -33.87 -30.24 -43.95
N CYS A 11 -32.70 -30.50 -44.55
CA CYS A 11 -31.75 -29.44 -44.90
C CYS A 11 -32.36 -28.69 -46.10
N THR A 12 -32.23 -27.37 -46.30
CA THR A 12 -30.98 -26.63 -46.49
C THR A 12 -31.28 -25.12 -46.50
N ALA A 13 -30.33 -24.36 -45.96
CA ALA A 13 -29.77 -23.11 -46.51
C ALA A 13 -30.42 -21.74 -46.24
N CYS A 14 -29.50 -20.86 -45.81
CA CYS A 14 -29.40 -19.41 -46.02
C CYS A 14 -30.00 -18.45 -44.99
N ALA A 15 -29.09 -18.02 -44.11
CA ALA A 15 -28.67 -16.62 -43.99
C ALA A 15 -29.77 -15.58 -43.84
N SER A 16 -30.02 -15.16 -42.60
CA SER A 16 -30.07 -13.76 -42.16
C SER A 16 -30.71 -13.68 -40.77
N LEU A 17 -29.95 -13.15 -39.79
CA LEU A 17 -30.37 -12.40 -38.60
C LEU A 17 -29.26 -12.45 -37.53
N LEU A 18 -28.08 -11.96 -37.91
CA LEU A 18 -27.13 -11.33 -37.01
C LEU A 18 -26.86 -9.97 -37.64
N LEU A 19 -27.55 -8.92 -37.18
CA LEU A 19 -27.20 -7.50 -37.34
C LEU A 19 -28.31 -6.71 -36.63
N GLY A 20 -28.00 -6.18 -35.44
CA GLY A 20 -28.97 -5.36 -34.70
C GLY A 20 -28.60 -5.05 -33.26
N ALA A 21 -27.34 -4.64 -32.98
CA ALA A 21 -26.98 -3.86 -31.78
C ALA A 21 -25.53 -3.34 -31.89
N CYS A 22 -25.19 -2.67 -32.99
CA CYS A 22 -24.02 -1.79 -33.06
C CYS A 22 -24.46 -0.49 -33.72
N ALA A 23 -25.02 0.41 -32.93
CA ALA A 23 -25.19 1.81 -33.32
C ALA A 23 -24.99 2.68 -32.07
N ASP A 24 -24.07 3.64 -32.20
CA ASP A 24 -23.85 4.81 -31.36
C ASP A 24 -23.12 4.66 -30.02
N THR A 25 -21.97 3.97 -30.02
CA THR A 25 -20.83 4.45 -29.21
C THR A 25 -19.93 5.31 -30.08
N LYS A 26 -20.16 6.64 -30.04
CA LYS A 26 -19.20 7.60 -30.61
C LYS A 26 -17.96 7.59 -29.72
N LEU A 27 -16.97 6.81 -30.09
CA LEU A 27 -15.60 6.96 -29.58
C LEU A 27 -15.11 8.36 -30.00
N PRO A 28 -14.53 9.17 -29.09
CA PRO A 28 -13.88 10.40 -29.49
C PRO A 28 -12.59 10.06 -30.25
N LEU A 29 -12.65 10.13 -31.57
CA LEU A 29 -11.48 10.20 -32.44
C LEU A 29 -10.96 11.64 -32.41
N ASP A 30 -10.30 12.03 -31.32
CA ASP A 30 -9.50 13.26 -31.33
C ASP A 30 -8.23 13.10 -30.49
N LEU A 31 -7.08 13.11 -31.19
CA LEU A 31 -5.75 13.16 -30.59
C LEU A 31 -5.50 14.48 -29.82
N GLY A 32 -6.34 15.51 -29.97
CA GLY A 32 -6.31 16.74 -29.17
C GLY A 32 -6.65 16.55 -27.68
N SER A 33 -7.30 15.43 -27.33
CA SER A 33 -7.55 15.03 -25.94
C SER A 33 -6.31 14.48 -25.22
N ILE A 34 -5.26 14.12 -25.96
CA ILE A 34 -4.00 13.57 -25.44
C ILE A 34 -2.99 14.70 -25.14
N THR A 35 -3.18 15.88 -25.73
CA THR A 35 -2.29 17.04 -25.59
C THR A 35 -2.85 18.17 -24.72
N GLY A 36 -3.93 17.93 -23.97
CA GLY A 36 -4.47 18.90 -23.00
C GLY A 36 -5.10 20.14 -23.62
N THR A 37 -5.67 20.05 -24.83
CA THR A 37 -6.26 21.21 -25.54
C THR A 37 -7.78 21.20 -25.65
N ASN A 38 -8.48 20.13 -25.23
CA ASN A 38 -9.94 20.09 -25.19
C ASN A 38 -10.47 20.35 -23.76
N ARG A 39 -10.92 21.59 -23.54
CA ARG A 39 -11.40 22.12 -22.25
C ARG A 39 -12.87 21.74 -22.03
N ASN A 40 -13.20 21.08 -20.93
CA ASN A 40 -14.60 20.80 -20.57
C ASN A 40 -15.14 21.86 -19.61
N ALA A 41 -16.46 22.07 -19.61
CA ALA A 41 -17.16 23.07 -18.79
C ALA A 41 -17.12 22.83 -17.26
N GLY A 42 -16.31 21.87 -16.79
CA GLY A 42 -16.11 21.52 -15.37
C GLY A 42 -14.67 21.69 -14.87
N ASP A 43 -13.73 22.10 -15.73
CA ASP A 43 -12.32 22.23 -15.36
C ASP A 43 -12.04 23.54 -14.61
N MET A 44 -11.19 23.50 -13.58
CA MET A 44 -10.74 24.67 -12.81
C MET A 44 -9.61 25.44 -13.55
N ASP A 45 -9.98 26.41 -14.38
CA ASP A 45 -9.03 27.18 -15.22
C ASP A 45 -8.25 28.30 -14.50
N GLY A 46 -8.60 28.64 -13.24
CA GLY A 46 -7.91 29.68 -12.45
C GLY A 46 -8.31 29.71 -10.98
N VAL A 47 -7.61 30.49 -10.15
CA VAL A 47 -7.95 30.71 -8.73
C VAL A 47 -9.01 31.81 -8.63
N GLY A 48 -10.05 31.59 -7.82
CA GLY A 48 -11.06 32.61 -7.46
C GLY A 48 -12.48 32.30 -7.96
N VAL A 49 -12.65 31.49 -8.99
CA VAL A 49 -13.97 31.09 -9.54
C VAL A 49 -14.12 29.58 -9.41
N LEU A 50 -15.25 29.12 -8.86
CA LEU A 50 -15.55 27.70 -8.75
C LEU A 50 -16.52 27.31 -9.88
N PRO A 51 -16.29 26.20 -10.60
CA PRO A 51 -17.26 25.65 -11.53
C PRO A 51 -18.49 25.16 -10.76
N PRO A 52 -19.67 25.07 -11.40
CA PRO A 52 -20.83 24.44 -10.77
C PRO A 52 -20.51 22.98 -10.38
N PRO A 53 -21.01 22.50 -9.23
CA PRO A 53 -20.69 21.15 -8.78
C PRO A 53 -21.24 20.11 -9.77
N PRO A 54 -20.44 19.11 -10.16
CA PRO A 54 -20.88 18.05 -11.06
C PRO A 54 -21.99 17.21 -10.43
N GLN A 55 -22.93 16.75 -11.26
CA GLN A 55 -23.91 15.74 -10.86
C GLN A 55 -23.21 14.40 -10.63
N ARG A 56 -23.54 13.74 -9.52
CA ARG A 56 -22.95 12.44 -9.17
C ARG A 56 -23.90 11.62 -8.30
N THR A 57 -23.59 10.34 -8.19
CA THR A 57 -24.08 9.46 -7.14
C THR A 57 -22.99 9.30 -6.08
N TRP A 58 -23.39 9.21 -4.81
CA TRP A 58 -22.45 9.01 -3.71
C TRP A 58 -22.28 7.52 -3.45
N PRO A 59 -21.05 7.00 -3.39
CA PRO A 59 -20.77 5.66 -2.87
C PRO A 59 -21.30 5.47 -1.45
N ASP A 60 -21.48 4.21 -1.05
CA ASP A 60 -21.91 3.84 0.29
C ASP A 60 -20.88 4.28 1.34
N ALA A 61 -21.28 5.19 2.23
CA ALA A 61 -20.42 5.75 3.26
C ALA A 61 -20.00 4.72 4.33
N LYS A 62 -20.83 3.70 4.62
CA LYS A 62 -20.48 2.63 5.54
C LYS A 62 -19.39 1.76 4.92
N LEU A 63 -19.54 1.38 3.66
CA LEU A 63 -18.54 0.61 2.94
C LEU A 63 -17.22 1.37 2.82
N ASP A 64 -17.27 2.69 2.60
CA ASP A 64 -16.09 3.54 2.56
C ASP A 64 -15.32 3.54 3.88
N LEU A 65 -16.02 3.67 5.03
CA LEU A 65 -15.39 3.54 6.34
C LEU A 65 -14.85 2.13 6.58
N SER A 66 -15.54 1.08 6.12
CA SER A 66 -15.03 -0.29 6.21
C SER A 66 -13.75 -0.48 5.39
N LYS A 67 -13.61 0.17 4.23
CA LYS A 67 -12.35 0.22 3.47
C LYS A 67 -11.27 0.96 4.26
N ALA A 68 -11.56 2.12 4.83
CA ALA A 68 -10.58 2.90 5.61
C ALA A 68 -10.10 2.18 6.87
N ARG A 69 -10.97 1.45 7.58
CA ARG A 69 -10.57 0.57 8.69
C ARG A 69 -9.75 -0.63 8.23
N ALA A 70 -9.91 -1.02 6.98
CA ALA A 70 -9.21 -2.15 6.39
C ALA A 70 -7.87 -1.80 5.74
N ASP A 71 -7.63 -0.51 5.51
CA ASP A 71 -6.40 0.02 4.95
C ASP A 71 -5.35 0.29 6.04
N GLY A 72 -4.09 -0.08 5.78
CA GLY A 72 -2.98 0.05 6.73
C GLY A 72 -3.32 -0.39 8.16
N TYR A 73 -3.04 0.50 9.13
CA TYR A 73 -3.40 0.31 10.54
C TYR A 73 -4.82 0.80 10.88
N GLY A 74 -5.62 1.24 9.90
CA GLY A 74 -6.98 1.72 10.10
C GLY A 74 -7.08 3.14 10.68
N LEU A 75 -8.23 3.44 11.28
CA LEU A 75 -8.54 4.76 11.85
C LEU A 75 -8.03 4.90 13.29
N VAL A 76 -7.73 6.13 13.69
CA VAL A 76 -7.41 6.51 15.07
C VAL A 76 -8.60 7.24 15.69
N PRO A 77 -9.27 6.67 16.70
CA PRO A 77 -10.39 7.35 17.35
C PRO A 77 -9.95 8.62 18.11
N MET A 78 -10.11 9.78 17.48
CA MET A 78 -9.76 11.09 18.07
C MET A 78 -10.98 12.02 18.11
N PRO A 79 -11.99 11.76 18.95
CA PRO A 79 -13.28 12.47 18.88
C PRO A 79 -13.16 14.00 18.97
N ASP A 80 -12.28 14.52 19.84
CA ASP A 80 -12.06 15.97 19.98
C ASP A 80 -11.40 16.60 18.75
N MET A 81 -10.39 15.93 18.19
CA MET A 81 -9.68 16.38 16.98
C MET A 81 -10.57 16.23 15.74
N GLU A 82 -11.26 15.09 15.58
CA GLU A 82 -12.23 14.88 14.51
C GLU A 82 -13.34 15.94 14.57
N ALA A 83 -13.87 16.28 15.74
CA ALA A 83 -14.87 17.35 15.86
C ALA A 83 -14.33 18.71 15.38
N TYR A 84 -13.09 19.04 15.72
CA TYR A 84 -12.42 20.25 15.25
C TYR A 84 -12.24 20.24 13.72
N LEU A 85 -11.65 19.18 13.17
CA LEU A 85 -11.42 19.04 11.72
C LEU A 85 -12.75 19.07 10.93
N ASN A 86 -13.80 18.43 11.44
CA ASN A 86 -15.12 18.46 10.83
C ASN A 86 -15.75 19.86 10.86
N SER A 87 -15.44 20.70 11.85
CA SER A 87 -15.90 22.09 11.86
C SER A 87 -15.25 22.92 10.75
N LEU A 88 -13.98 22.65 10.42
CA LEU A 88 -13.29 23.23 9.27
C LEU A 88 -13.91 22.74 7.96
N LEU A 89 -14.16 21.43 7.83
CA LEU A 89 -14.82 20.86 6.65
C LEU A 89 -16.23 21.44 6.43
N VAL A 90 -17.00 21.69 7.49
CA VAL A 90 -18.29 22.37 7.39
C VAL A 90 -18.14 23.78 6.80
N THR A 91 -17.09 24.51 7.19
CA THR A 91 -16.77 25.84 6.66
C THR A 91 -16.39 25.77 5.18
N ILE A 92 -15.58 24.77 4.80
CA ILE A 92 -15.18 24.49 3.41
C ILE A 92 -16.41 24.18 2.55
N LYS A 93 -17.27 23.24 2.98
CA LYS A 93 -18.51 22.85 2.28
C LYS A 93 -19.47 24.03 2.08
N LYS A 94 -19.64 24.86 3.11
CA LYS A 94 -20.47 26.09 3.02
C LYS A 94 -19.90 27.08 2.01
N THR A 95 -18.59 27.30 2.04
CA THR A 95 -17.90 28.25 1.14
C THR A 95 -17.88 27.78 -0.31
N ALA A 96 -17.86 26.46 -0.52
CA ALA A 96 -17.98 25.84 -1.84
C ALA A 96 -19.42 25.80 -2.38
N GLY A 97 -20.43 26.23 -1.60
CA GLY A 97 -21.83 26.18 -2.01
C GLY A 97 -22.45 24.78 -1.95
N THR A 98 -21.84 23.85 -1.24
CA THR A 98 -22.25 22.44 -1.14
C THR A 98 -22.43 21.96 0.32
N PRO A 99 -23.17 22.69 1.18
CA PRO A 99 -23.29 22.35 2.60
C PRO A 99 -23.93 20.98 2.86
N GLY A 100 -24.70 20.44 1.91
CA GLY A 100 -25.35 19.13 1.99
C GLY A 100 -24.52 17.95 1.49
N TYR A 101 -23.28 18.16 1.03
CA TYR A 101 -22.42 17.05 0.60
C TYR A 101 -22.08 16.13 1.78
N PRO A 102 -22.14 14.79 1.60
CA PRO A 102 -21.88 13.83 2.67
C PRO A 102 -20.39 13.76 3.02
N GLY A 103 -20.08 12.91 4.00
CA GLY A 103 -18.72 12.61 4.43
C GLY A 103 -18.18 13.52 5.53
N SER A 104 -17.21 12.98 6.25
CA SER A 104 -16.57 13.56 7.44
C SER A 104 -15.06 13.43 7.37
N VAL A 105 -14.35 14.18 8.22
CA VAL A 105 -12.91 14.03 8.42
C VAL A 105 -12.65 12.96 9.48
N HIS A 106 -11.73 12.05 9.18
CA HIS A 106 -11.26 10.97 10.05
C HIS A 106 -9.74 10.99 10.16
N VAL A 107 -9.20 10.48 11.26
CA VAL A 107 -7.75 10.36 11.45
C VAL A 107 -7.31 8.93 11.13
N ILE A 108 -6.24 8.77 10.35
CA ILE A 108 -5.65 7.45 10.03
C ILE A 108 -4.35 7.23 10.79
N ALA A 109 -4.08 5.96 11.13
CA ALA A 109 -2.92 5.51 11.87
C ALA A 109 -1.66 5.45 10.98
N ASP A 110 -1.37 6.56 10.30
CA ASP A 110 -0.21 6.77 9.44
C ASP A 110 0.67 7.87 10.05
N THR A 111 1.94 7.58 10.30
CA THR A 111 2.91 8.53 10.86
C THR A 111 3.56 9.40 9.79
N GLY A 112 3.36 9.09 8.51
CA GLY A 112 3.79 9.93 7.40
C GLY A 112 2.87 11.13 7.17
N LEU A 113 3.27 12.02 6.26
CA LEU A 113 2.47 13.18 5.86
C LEU A 113 1.52 12.80 4.73
N ASN A 114 0.34 12.31 5.11
CA ASN A 114 -0.59 11.72 4.17
C ASN A 114 -2.02 12.22 4.39
N ALA A 115 -2.68 12.60 3.31
CA ALA A 115 -4.10 12.91 3.31
C ALA A 115 -4.74 12.31 2.07
N ASN A 116 -6.03 12.04 2.12
CA ASN A 116 -6.81 11.70 0.94
C ASN A 116 -8.29 11.92 1.19
N SER A 117 -9.05 11.98 0.11
CA SER A 117 -10.49 11.90 0.12
C SER A 117 -10.99 10.63 -0.55
N SER A 118 -12.24 10.27 -0.28
CA SER A 118 -12.95 9.21 -0.98
C SER A 118 -14.09 9.76 -1.83
N GLY A 119 -14.57 8.93 -2.77
CA GLY A 119 -15.78 9.23 -3.54
C GLY A 119 -17.03 9.41 -2.67
N ALA A 120 -17.06 8.84 -1.46
CA ALA A 120 -18.16 9.02 -0.49
C ALA A 120 -18.12 10.38 0.23
N GLY A 121 -17.09 11.19 -0.01
CA GLY A 121 -16.92 12.53 0.55
C GLY A 121 -16.19 12.56 1.89
N ASN A 122 -15.73 11.41 2.39
CA ASN A 122 -14.87 11.37 3.58
C ASN A 122 -13.47 11.89 3.23
N ILE A 123 -12.82 12.49 4.22
CA ILE A 123 -11.41 12.93 4.14
C ILE A 123 -10.67 12.24 5.28
N PHE A 124 -9.51 11.69 4.98
CA PHE A 124 -8.65 11.01 5.93
C PHE A 124 -7.35 11.79 6.07
N VAL A 125 -7.00 12.12 7.31
CA VAL A 125 -5.80 12.90 7.64
C VAL A 125 -4.90 12.04 8.52
N SER A 126 -3.62 11.92 8.16
CA SER A 126 -2.67 11.12 8.91
C SER A 126 -2.34 11.71 10.28
N MET A 127 -1.97 10.85 11.22
CA MET A 127 -1.38 11.27 12.50
C MET A 127 -0.15 12.15 12.30
N GLY A 128 0.66 11.90 11.26
CA GLY A 128 1.81 12.74 10.91
C GLY A 128 1.44 14.20 10.68
N TRP A 129 0.34 14.49 9.97
CA TRP A 129 -0.15 15.87 9.80
C TRP A 129 -0.62 16.49 11.12
N ILE A 130 -1.37 15.75 11.93
CA ILE A 130 -1.86 16.26 13.23
C ILE A 130 -0.70 16.56 14.19
N GLN A 131 0.40 15.81 14.08
CA GLN A 131 1.60 16.00 14.90
C GLN A 131 2.47 17.17 14.44
N SER A 132 2.59 17.39 13.14
CA SER A 132 3.61 18.27 12.55
C SER A 132 3.10 19.63 12.06
N ALA A 133 1.81 19.77 11.73
CA ALA A 133 1.27 21.05 11.30
C ALA A 133 1.45 22.10 12.40
N GLU A 134 1.76 23.34 12.03
CA GLU A 134 2.05 24.44 12.96
C GLU A 134 0.92 25.49 13.01
N SER A 135 -0.08 25.37 12.14
CA SER A 135 -1.21 26.29 12.09
C SER A 135 -2.50 25.62 11.58
N GLU A 136 -3.64 26.23 11.88
CA GLU A 136 -4.92 25.84 11.29
C GLU A 136 -4.91 26.08 9.77
N ASP A 137 -4.13 27.06 9.28
CA ASP A 137 -4.01 27.39 7.86
C ASP A 137 -3.44 26.23 7.03
N GLU A 138 -2.41 25.53 7.52
CA GLU A 138 -1.87 24.31 6.87
C GLU A 138 -2.95 23.23 6.77
N ILE A 139 -3.63 22.95 7.89
CA ILE A 139 -4.70 21.94 7.94
C ILE A 139 -5.88 22.33 7.06
N PHE A 140 -6.25 23.60 7.04
CA PHE A 140 -7.34 24.10 6.21
C PHE A 140 -7.00 24.01 4.73
N ALA A 141 -5.73 24.26 4.35
CA ALA A 141 -5.25 24.08 2.99
C ALA A 141 -5.37 22.61 2.55
N ILE A 142 -4.90 21.67 3.37
CA ILE A 142 -5.00 20.22 3.13
C ILE A 142 -6.46 19.81 2.98
N LEU A 143 -7.33 20.15 3.94
CA LEU A 143 -8.74 19.81 3.88
C LEU A 143 -9.45 20.43 2.66
N SER A 144 -9.05 21.64 2.26
CA SER A 144 -9.62 22.30 1.08
C SER A 144 -9.15 21.67 -0.23
N HIS A 145 -7.89 21.24 -0.30
CA HIS A 145 -7.34 20.47 -1.41
C HIS A 145 -8.07 19.13 -1.56
N GLU A 146 -8.18 18.36 -0.47
CA GLU A 146 -8.88 17.07 -0.46
C GLU A 146 -10.38 17.21 -0.78
N PHE A 147 -11.02 18.25 -0.22
CA PHE A 147 -12.39 18.55 -0.60
C PHE A 147 -12.49 19.01 -2.06
N GLY A 148 -11.43 19.51 -2.69
CA GLY A 148 -11.37 19.77 -4.13
C GLY A 148 -11.53 18.51 -4.97
N HIS A 149 -10.85 17.42 -4.60
CA HIS A 149 -11.06 16.10 -5.23
C HIS A 149 -12.49 15.59 -5.06
N VAL A 150 -13.07 15.78 -3.86
CA VAL A 150 -14.49 15.53 -3.63
C VAL A 150 -15.30 16.43 -4.55
N TYR A 151 -15.18 17.75 -4.46
CA TYR A 151 -16.01 18.71 -5.19
C TYR A 151 -16.01 18.47 -6.71
N LEU A 152 -14.84 18.29 -7.31
CA LEU A 152 -14.67 18.09 -8.75
C LEU A 152 -14.96 16.65 -9.22
N ASN A 153 -15.36 15.77 -8.29
CA ASN A 153 -15.66 14.37 -8.54
C ASN A 153 -14.51 13.63 -9.25
N HIS A 154 -13.27 13.96 -8.87
CA HIS A 154 -12.09 13.33 -9.43
C HIS A 154 -12.17 11.81 -9.27
N HIS A 155 -12.74 11.32 -8.14
CA HIS A 155 -13.05 9.91 -7.81
C HIS A 155 -13.69 9.10 -8.95
N ALA A 156 -14.58 9.69 -9.74
CA ALA A 156 -15.21 9.01 -10.87
C ALA A 156 -14.28 8.76 -12.07
N ILE A 157 -13.21 9.56 -12.21
CA ILE A 157 -12.16 9.34 -13.22
C ILE A 157 -11.34 8.10 -12.85
N PHE A 158 -11.18 7.82 -11.54
CA PHE A 158 -10.43 6.69 -11.02
C PHE A 158 -11.15 5.36 -11.23
N ASP A 159 -12.47 5.29 -11.02
CA ASP A 159 -13.29 4.07 -11.24
C ASP A 159 -13.22 3.56 -12.70
N VAL A 160 -13.07 4.46 -13.67
CA VAL A 160 -13.07 4.12 -15.10
C VAL A 160 -11.68 3.71 -15.61
N ARG A 161 -10.59 4.19 -15.00
CA ARG A 161 -9.21 4.02 -15.49
C ARG A 161 -8.38 2.98 -14.73
N THR A 162 -8.72 2.67 -13.47
CA THR A 162 -7.98 1.69 -12.64
C THR A 162 -8.18 0.23 -13.07
N ALA A 163 -9.20 -0.08 -13.87
CA ALA A 163 -9.49 -1.44 -14.34
C ALA A 163 -8.41 -2.05 -15.27
N GLY A 164 -7.35 -1.31 -15.66
CA GLY A 164 -6.46 -1.72 -16.75
C GLY A 164 -4.94 -1.75 -16.52
N GLN A 165 -4.36 -1.12 -15.49
CA GLN A 165 -2.92 -0.73 -15.58
C GLN A 165 -2.00 -1.00 -14.38
N THR A 166 -2.47 -1.45 -13.22
CA THR A 166 -1.55 -1.81 -12.13
C THR A 166 -1.01 -3.23 -12.34
N SER A 167 0.32 -3.37 -12.46
CA SER A 167 0.93 -4.68 -12.74
C SER A 167 0.70 -5.63 -11.56
N ALA A 168 0.26 -6.86 -11.87
CA ALA A 168 -0.06 -7.86 -10.86
C ALA A 168 1.16 -8.27 -10.00
N GLU A 169 2.36 -8.02 -10.50
CA GLU A 169 3.64 -8.32 -9.85
C GLU A 169 3.95 -7.35 -8.70
N VAL A 170 3.71 -6.05 -8.89
CA VAL A 170 3.90 -5.05 -7.84
C VAL A 170 2.92 -5.24 -6.69
N VAL A 171 1.66 -5.47 -7.04
CA VAL A 171 0.60 -5.78 -6.07
C VAL A 171 0.92 -7.08 -5.31
N SER A 172 1.44 -8.10 -6.00
CA SER A 172 1.86 -9.36 -5.38
C SER A 172 3.03 -9.19 -4.41
N LEU A 173 4.01 -8.35 -4.75
CA LEU A 173 5.19 -8.11 -3.92
C LEU A 173 4.84 -7.35 -2.64
N ALA A 174 4.14 -6.22 -2.76
CA ALA A 174 3.64 -5.44 -1.62
C ALA A 174 2.79 -6.32 -0.68
N TRP A 175 1.92 -7.15 -1.26
CA TRP A 175 1.10 -8.10 -0.52
C TRP A 175 1.91 -9.16 0.24
N SER A 176 2.93 -9.74 -0.39
CA SER A 176 3.79 -10.77 0.22
C SER A 176 4.62 -10.23 1.38
N ILE A 177 5.01 -8.96 1.33
CA ILE A 177 5.72 -8.26 2.40
C ILE A 177 4.76 -7.96 3.56
N ALA A 178 3.55 -7.48 3.24
CA ALA A 178 2.50 -7.19 4.21
C ALA A 178 1.99 -8.42 4.99
N ASN A 179 2.07 -9.62 4.39
CA ASN A 179 1.46 -10.84 4.93
C ASN A 179 2.48 -11.96 5.23
N LYS A 180 3.76 -11.62 5.49
CA LYS A 180 4.74 -12.65 5.90
C LYS A 180 4.23 -13.41 7.14
N PRO A 181 4.23 -14.76 7.14
CA PRO A 181 3.66 -15.54 8.24
C PRO A 181 4.43 -15.33 9.55
N PRO A 182 3.74 -15.22 10.71
CA PRO A 182 4.36 -15.03 12.02
C PRO A 182 5.15 -16.26 12.53
N THR A 183 5.00 -17.42 11.86
CA THR A 183 5.52 -18.72 12.30
C THR A 183 6.90 -19.05 11.75
N ALA A 184 7.47 -18.22 10.88
CA ALA A 184 8.89 -18.32 10.59
C ALA A 184 9.65 -17.70 11.76
N ASN A 185 10.60 -18.43 12.34
CA ASN A 185 11.66 -17.90 13.22
C ASN A 185 12.60 -16.90 12.47
N ALA A 186 12.04 -16.09 11.57
CA ALA A 186 12.69 -15.22 10.60
C ALA A 186 12.09 -13.80 10.64
N TRP A 187 11.47 -13.40 11.75
CA TRP A 187 11.32 -11.98 12.06
C TRP A 187 12.65 -11.50 12.63
N THR A 188 13.62 -11.18 11.77
CA THR A 188 14.81 -10.46 12.24
C THR A 188 14.41 -9.01 12.52
N GLY A 189 15.04 -8.32 13.48
CA GLY A 189 14.73 -6.90 13.77
C GLY A 189 14.83 -5.98 12.54
N ILE A 190 15.50 -6.46 11.49
CA ILE A 190 15.69 -5.84 10.18
C ILE A 190 14.45 -5.98 9.27
N ASP A 191 13.72 -7.10 9.33
CA ASP A 191 12.54 -7.37 8.50
C ASP A 191 11.33 -6.49 8.89
N ASN A 192 11.28 -6.04 10.15
CA ASN A 192 10.10 -5.37 10.72
C ASN A 192 10.04 -3.87 10.43
N VAL A 193 11.18 -3.21 10.21
CA VAL A 193 11.21 -1.76 9.95
C VAL A 193 10.73 -1.48 8.52
N GLY A 194 11.12 -2.32 7.55
CA GLY A 194 10.67 -2.20 6.15
C GLY A 194 9.19 -2.53 5.96
N VAL A 195 8.65 -3.52 6.69
CA VAL A 195 7.22 -3.89 6.62
C VAL A 195 6.32 -2.78 7.15
N VAL A 196 6.69 -2.09 8.23
CA VAL A 196 5.89 -0.97 8.76
C VAL A 196 5.87 0.22 7.80
N ASP A 197 6.99 0.53 7.14
CA ASP A 197 7.08 1.58 6.13
C ASP A 197 6.26 1.23 4.87
N THR A 198 6.32 -0.04 4.42
CA THR A 198 5.59 -0.54 3.25
C THR A 198 4.09 -0.78 3.49
N LEU A 199 3.65 -0.94 4.73
CA LEU A 199 2.21 -1.10 5.07
C LEU A 199 1.46 0.23 5.16
N GLY A 200 2.15 1.35 5.35
CA GLY A 200 1.58 2.71 5.20
C GLY A 200 1.69 3.25 3.77
N THR A 201 2.46 2.57 2.93
CA THR A 201 2.69 2.87 1.50
C THR A 201 1.45 2.42 0.71
N ARG A 202 0.57 3.37 0.40
CA ARG A 202 -0.65 3.17 -0.38
C ARG A 202 -0.32 2.49 -1.72
N VAL A 203 -1.20 1.59 -2.14
CA VAL A 203 -1.06 0.91 -3.45
C VAL A 203 -1.14 1.95 -4.55
N LEU A 204 -0.07 1.98 -5.32
CA LEU A 204 0.23 2.83 -6.46
C LEU A 204 -0.98 3.11 -7.35
N PHE A 205 -1.24 4.40 -7.52
CA PHE A 205 -1.79 4.90 -8.77
C PHE A 205 -0.63 5.64 -9.45
N PRO A 206 -0.45 5.55 -10.79
CA PRO A 206 0.62 6.27 -11.50
C PRO A 206 0.78 7.73 -11.04
N ALA A 207 1.78 8.46 -11.55
CA ALA A 207 1.77 9.92 -11.52
C ALA A 207 0.50 10.44 -12.24
N TRP A 208 -0.64 10.52 -11.55
CA TRP A 208 -1.95 10.80 -12.14
C TRP A 208 -2.01 12.27 -12.50
N GLN A 209 -2.68 12.51 -13.63
CA GLN A 209 -2.50 13.66 -14.51
C GLN A 209 -2.34 14.94 -13.69
N ARG A 210 -1.15 15.54 -13.72
CA ARG A 210 -0.82 16.85 -13.09
C ARG A 210 -1.98 17.86 -13.11
N SER A 211 -2.82 17.84 -14.15
CA SER A 211 -4.04 18.63 -14.26
C SER A 211 -5.10 18.39 -13.18
N VAL A 212 -5.30 17.17 -12.68
CA VAL A 212 -6.26 16.82 -11.61
C VAL A 212 -5.80 17.45 -10.29
N GLU A 213 -4.53 17.25 -9.95
CA GLU A 213 -3.88 17.82 -8.77
C GLU A 213 -3.85 19.36 -8.82
N GLU A 214 -3.46 19.94 -9.96
CA GLU A 214 -3.49 21.39 -10.16
C GLU A 214 -4.90 21.98 -10.03
N GLN A 215 -5.94 21.24 -10.42
CA GLN A 215 -7.32 21.68 -10.23
C GLN A 215 -7.73 21.65 -8.75
N ALA A 216 -7.35 20.61 -8.00
CA ALA A 216 -7.57 20.52 -6.56
C ALA A 216 -6.80 21.63 -5.80
N ASP A 217 -5.57 21.94 -6.23
CA ASP A 217 -4.77 23.06 -5.71
C ASP A 217 -5.45 24.41 -5.93
N ARG A 218 -5.91 24.68 -7.16
CA ARG A 218 -6.62 25.91 -7.49
C ARG A 218 -7.92 26.03 -6.69
N PHE A 219 -8.66 24.93 -6.56
CA PHE A 219 -9.88 24.87 -5.76
C PHE A 219 -9.57 25.17 -4.30
N GLY A 220 -8.60 24.48 -3.72
CA GLY A 220 -8.26 24.60 -2.31
C GLY A 220 -7.73 25.99 -1.96
N ALA A 221 -6.88 26.56 -2.81
CA ALA A 221 -6.42 27.94 -2.65
C ALA A 221 -7.58 28.94 -2.74
N THR A 222 -8.52 28.73 -3.67
CA THR A 222 -9.73 29.56 -3.80
C THR A 222 -10.56 29.55 -2.52
N ILE A 223 -10.82 28.37 -1.96
CA ILE A 223 -11.59 28.23 -0.71
C ILE A 223 -10.85 28.86 0.47
N SER A 224 -9.53 28.64 0.58
CA SER A 224 -8.69 29.20 1.63
C SER A 224 -8.71 30.73 1.62
N LEU A 225 -8.51 31.34 0.45
CA LEU A 225 -8.57 32.80 0.29
C LEU A 225 -9.95 33.36 0.62
N ARG A 226 -11.04 32.70 0.20
CA ARG A 226 -12.42 33.12 0.53
C ARG A 226 -12.72 33.04 2.02
N CYS A 227 -12.08 32.12 2.74
CA CYS A 227 -12.21 31.95 4.19
C CYS A 227 -11.19 32.78 4.98
N ASN A 228 -10.45 33.69 4.32
CA ASN A 228 -9.42 34.53 4.92
C ASN A 228 -8.33 33.73 5.66
N TYR A 229 -7.90 32.60 5.09
CA TYR A 229 -6.70 31.87 5.51
C TYR A 229 -5.47 32.35 4.75
N SER A 230 -4.31 32.28 5.39
CA SER A 230 -3.02 32.67 4.80
C SER A 230 -2.64 31.68 3.71
N TYR A 231 -2.37 32.17 2.50
CA TYR A 231 -1.79 31.33 1.46
C TYR A 231 -0.35 30.90 1.80
N ILE A 232 0.41 31.79 2.45
CA ILE A 232 1.82 31.56 2.78
C ILE A 232 1.94 30.54 3.92
N ASP A 233 1.16 30.73 4.99
CA ASP A 233 1.19 29.83 6.15
C ASP A 233 0.25 28.63 5.98
N GLY A 234 -0.54 28.60 4.91
CA GLY A 234 -1.39 27.48 4.51
C GLY A 234 -0.77 26.66 3.39
N PHE A 235 -1.19 26.91 2.14
CA PHE A 235 -0.78 26.12 0.98
C PHE A 235 0.73 26.09 0.74
N LYS A 236 1.42 27.23 0.87
CA LYS A 236 2.87 27.25 0.65
C LYS A 236 3.60 26.47 1.74
N ALA A 237 3.29 26.70 3.01
CA ALA A 237 3.86 25.93 4.13
C ALA A 237 3.55 24.42 4.00
N PHE A 238 2.34 24.06 3.58
CA PHE A 238 1.95 22.70 3.25
C PHE A 238 2.90 22.07 2.21
N PHE A 239 3.12 22.72 1.06
CA PHE A 239 4.03 22.20 0.03
C PHE A 239 5.47 22.08 0.53
N GLU A 240 6.00 23.11 1.19
CA GLU A 240 7.36 23.10 1.72
C GLU A 240 7.58 21.97 2.74
N ARG A 241 6.55 21.67 3.54
CA ARG A 241 6.59 20.56 4.49
C ARG A 241 6.60 19.21 3.79
N VAL A 242 5.76 19.00 2.77
CA VAL A 242 5.77 17.77 1.96
C VAL A 242 7.11 17.59 1.27
N ILE A 243 7.64 18.65 0.63
CA ILE A 243 8.95 18.63 -0.03
C ILE A 243 10.04 18.20 0.95
N THR A 244 10.07 18.81 2.14
CA THR A 244 11.08 18.49 3.17
C THR A 244 10.93 17.06 3.66
N TYR A 245 9.70 16.65 3.97
CA TYR A 245 9.40 15.30 4.44
C TYR A 245 9.79 14.23 3.41
N ASP A 246 9.52 14.47 2.13
CA ASP A 246 9.85 13.52 1.05
C ASP A 246 11.36 13.39 0.87
N GLN A 247 12.09 14.50 0.92
CA GLN A 247 13.55 14.49 0.88
C GLN A 247 14.13 13.70 2.05
N GLU A 248 13.68 14.00 3.27
CA GLU A 248 14.14 13.28 4.46
C GLU A 248 13.75 11.80 4.44
N SER A 249 12.55 11.47 3.98
CA SER A 249 12.08 10.09 3.87
C SER A 249 12.90 9.29 2.86
N LYS A 250 13.19 9.88 1.70
CA LYS A 250 14.11 9.33 0.69
C LYS A 250 15.49 9.06 1.29
N GLU A 251 16.04 10.01 2.04
CA GLU A 251 17.33 9.83 2.71
C GLU A 251 17.29 8.76 3.81
N ARG A 252 16.24 8.73 4.63
CA ARG A 252 16.07 7.72 5.70
C ARG A 252 15.97 6.32 5.11
N ARG A 253 15.14 6.13 4.07
CA ARG A 253 15.01 4.84 3.36
C ARG A 253 16.35 4.42 2.77
N LYS A 254 17.06 5.33 2.11
CA LYS A 254 18.40 5.06 1.58
C LYS A 254 19.38 4.60 2.68
N LYS A 255 19.44 5.33 3.81
CA LYS A 255 20.30 4.96 4.95
C LYS A 255 19.93 3.60 5.53
N LEU A 256 18.64 3.33 5.69
CA LEU A 256 18.16 2.04 6.19
C LEU A 256 18.58 0.90 5.25
N ARG A 257 18.38 1.07 3.93
CA ARG A 257 18.82 0.09 2.91
C ARG A 257 20.33 -0.15 2.99
N GLU A 258 21.13 0.90 3.11
CA GLU A 258 22.59 0.78 3.26
C GLU A 258 22.98 0.04 4.54
N GLN A 259 22.30 0.28 5.66
CA GLN A 259 22.54 -0.45 6.91
C GLN A 259 22.16 -1.92 6.79
N GLN A 260 21.01 -2.22 6.18
CA GLN A 260 20.54 -3.57 5.92
C GLN A 260 21.53 -4.33 5.02
N ALA A 261 22.04 -3.68 3.98
CA ALA A 261 23.11 -4.18 3.13
C ALA A 261 24.34 -4.60 3.92
N GLN A 262 24.83 -3.70 4.77
CA GLN A 262 26.03 -3.92 5.57
C GLN A 262 25.85 -5.07 6.56
N MET A 263 24.70 -5.14 7.24
CA MET A 263 24.39 -6.23 8.17
C MET A 263 24.28 -7.58 7.45
N ALA A 264 23.62 -7.62 6.29
CA ALA A 264 23.50 -8.83 5.49
C ALA A 264 24.87 -9.30 4.97
N ARG A 265 25.74 -8.39 4.51
CA ARG A 265 27.14 -8.69 4.16
C ARG A 265 27.90 -9.28 5.35
N ALA A 266 27.81 -8.65 6.53
CA ALA A 266 28.47 -9.14 7.73
C ALA A 266 28.02 -10.56 8.10
N LYS A 267 26.72 -10.83 8.04
CA LYS A 267 26.15 -12.17 8.30
C LYS A 267 26.58 -13.20 7.26
N ALA A 268 26.64 -12.83 5.98
CA ALA A 268 27.10 -13.70 4.90
C ALA A 268 28.59 -14.03 5.07
N SER A 269 29.43 -13.03 5.37
CA SER A 269 30.86 -13.21 5.65
C SER A 269 31.10 -14.08 6.89
N GLN A 270 30.32 -13.88 7.97
CA GLN A 270 30.38 -14.73 9.16
C GLN A 270 29.99 -16.17 8.85
N SER A 271 28.90 -16.37 8.09
CA SER A 271 28.43 -17.70 7.68
C SER A 271 29.45 -18.42 6.81
N ALA A 272 30.09 -17.70 5.88
CA ALA A 272 31.18 -18.19 5.05
C ALA A 272 32.42 -18.56 5.89
N ALA A 273 32.79 -17.75 6.88
CA ALA A 273 33.89 -18.04 7.79
C ALA A 273 33.63 -19.30 8.64
N THR A 274 32.41 -19.47 9.17
CA THR A 274 32.02 -20.71 9.88
C THR A 274 32.03 -21.95 9.00
N LYS A 275 31.68 -21.83 7.70
CA LYS A 275 31.76 -22.95 6.74
C LYS A 275 33.20 -23.25 6.31
N ALA A 276 34.03 -22.22 6.15
CA ALA A 276 35.45 -22.38 5.81
C ALA A 276 36.25 -23.05 6.95
N HIS A 277 35.82 -22.93 8.20
CA HIS A 277 36.38 -23.68 9.33
C HIS A 277 35.93 -25.16 9.40
N ALA A 278 35.04 -25.60 8.51
CA ALA A 278 34.48 -26.96 8.52
C ALA A 278 35.04 -27.90 7.41
N GLN A 279 35.91 -27.43 6.50
CA GLN A 279 36.49 -28.26 5.43
C GLN A 279 37.94 -27.88 5.07
N PRO A 280 38.81 -28.83 4.67
CA PRO A 280 40.17 -28.53 4.21
C PRO A 280 40.16 -27.87 2.81
N LEU A 281 41.04 -26.90 2.62
CA LEU A 281 41.18 -26.10 1.39
C LEU A 281 41.71 -26.93 0.21
N VAL A 282 41.06 -26.81 -0.95
CA VAL A 282 41.62 -27.17 -2.27
C VAL A 282 41.58 -25.89 -3.12
N PRO A 283 42.66 -25.51 -3.83
CA PRO A 283 42.67 -24.25 -4.58
C PRO A 283 41.95 -24.38 -5.92
N VAL A 284 41.12 -23.40 -6.27
CA VAL A 284 40.47 -23.29 -7.58
C VAL A 284 40.93 -22.03 -8.31
N SER A 285 41.11 -22.18 -9.62
CA SER A 285 41.57 -21.19 -10.59
C SER A 285 40.51 -20.15 -10.92
N ALA A 286 40.88 -18.87 -10.88
CA ALA A 286 40.02 -17.74 -11.20
C ALA A 286 39.78 -17.60 -12.72
N GLY A 287 38.52 -17.71 -13.14
CA GLY A 287 38.04 -17.23 -14.44
C GLY A 287 37.12 -16.01 -14.23
N THR A 288 37.60 -14.82 -14.56
CA THR A 288 36.82 -13.57 -14.45
C THR A 288 36.00 -13.33 -15.72
N SER A 289 34.67 -13.27 -15.60
CA SER A 289 33.78 -12.63 -16.59
C SER A 289 33.26 -11.32 -16.00
N THR A 290 33.71 -10.19 -16.56
CA THR A 290 33.21 -8.86 -16.23
C THR A 290 32.05 -8.49 -17.17
N MET A 291 30.81 -8.50 -16.68
CA MET A 291 29.68 -7.89 -17.39
C MET A 291 29.62 -6.38 -17.08
N ARG A 292 29.43 -5.53 -18.10
CA ARG A 292 29.27 -4.07 -17.98
C ARG A 292 27.78 -3.72 -17.79
N LEU A 293 27.48 -2.95 -16.75
CA LEU A 293 26.14 -2.77 -16.15
C LEU A 293 25.48 -1.41 -16.42
N ASN A 294 25.87 -0.68 -17.47
CA ASN A 294 25.49 0.73 -17.66
C ASN A 294 24.21 0.99 -18.50
N GLN A 295 23.30 0.04 -18.70
CA GLN A 295 22.12 0.24 -19.56
C GLN A 295 20.84 -0.49 -19.09
N ILE A 296 20.33 -0.16 -17.91
CA ILE A 296 18.98 -0.61 -17.49
C ILE A 296 18.09 0.64 -17.38
N GLY A 297 17.35 0.94 -18.45
CA GLY A 297 16.50 2.13 -18.56
C GLY A 297 14.99 1.85 -18.69
N SER A 298 14.55 0.59 -18.65
CA SER A 298 13.12 0.24 -18.80
C SER A 298 12.72 -1.03 -18.03
N LEU A 299 11.43 -1.14 -17.68
CA LEU A 299 10.82 -2.29 -16.99
C LEU A 299 10.98 -3.63 -17.74
N SER A 300 11.07 -3.60 -19.08
CA SER A 300 11.29 -4.81 -19.89
C SER A 300 12.72 -5.33 -19.84
N ALA A 301 13.71 -4.46 -19.56
CA ALA A 301 15.11 -4.87 -19.40
C ALA A 301 15.34 -5.64 -18.09
N LEU A 302 14.47 -5.46 -17.09
CA LEU A 302 14.55 -6.16 -15.80
C LEU A 302 14.16 -7.64 -15.92
N SER A 303 13.18 -8.01 -16.76
CA SER A 303 12.76 -9.41 -16.93
C SER A 303 13.87 -10.28 -17.56
N ASP A 304 14.64 -9.71 -18.48
CA ASP A 304 15.72 -10.43 -19.19
C ASP A 304 16.95 -10.65 -18.28
N VAL A 305 17.20 -9.71 -17.36
CA VAL A 305 18.26 -9.82 -16.35
C VAL A 305 17.88 -10.83 -15.25
N VAL A 306 16.64 -10.82 -14.78
CA VAL A 306 16.13 -11.80 -13.80
C VAL A 306 16.12 -13.23 -14.38
N SER A 307 15.70 -13.37 -15.64
CA SER A 307 15.71 -14.64 -16.39
C SER A 307 17.12 -15.23 -16.51
N SER A 308 18.09 -14.43 -16.95
CA SER A 308 19.48 -14.86 -17.16
C SER A 308 20.25 -15.19 -15.86
N TYR A 309 19.77 -14.71 -14.70
CA TYR A 309 20.39 -14.98 -13.40
C TYR A 309 19.97 -16.33 -12.78
N THR A 310 18.73 -16.78 -13.01
CA THR A 310 18.26 -18.08 -12.47
C THR A 310 19.10 -19.27 -12.96
N SER A 311 19.77 -19.14 -14.11
CA SER A 311 20.68 -20.14 -14.67
C SER A 311 22.11 -20.15 -14.08
N VAL A 312 22.53 -19.12 -13.32
CA VAL A 312 23.93 -19.02 -12.82
C VAL A 312 24.09 -19.57 -11.39
N ARG A 313 22.98 -19.79 -10.68
CA ARG A 313 22.97 -20.26 -9.28
C ARG A 313 23.43 -21.72 -9.11
N SER A 314 23.74 -22.45 -10.18
CA SER A 314 24.11 -23.86 -10.08
C SER A 314 25.56 -24.13 -9.66
N ASP A 315 26.54 -23.23 -9.85
CA ASP A 315 27.96 -23.64 -9.77
C ASP A 315 28.99 -22.60 -9.26
N VAL A 316 28.83 -21.90 -8.12
CA VAL A 316 29.88 -20.92 -7.73
C VAL A 316 30.31 -20.85 -6.25
N GLU A 317 31.64 -20.75 -6.07
CA GLU A 317 32.43 -20.68 -4.83
C GLU A 317 32.26 -19.37 -4.02
N VAL A 318 32.82 -19.37 -2.79
CA VAL A 318 32.68 -18.37 -1.72
C VAL A 318 32.94 -16.92 -2.16
N GLY A 319 33.81 -16.65 -3.13
CA GLY A 319 34.04 -15.30 -3.68
C GLY A 319 32.93 -14.78 -4.59
N ALA A 320 32.16 -15.67 -5.22
CA ALA A 320 31.03 -15.31 -6.07
C ALA A 320 29.72 -15.14 -5.30
N ALA A 321 29.60 -15.69 -4.08
CA ALA A 321 28.45 -15.45 -3.21
C ALA A 321 28.35 -13.97 -2.79
N GLN A 322 29.49 -13.30 -2.56
CA GLN A 322 29.55 -11.87 -2.27
C GLN A 322 29.12 -11.03 -3.49
N ASN A 323 29.66 -11.34 -4.68
CA ASN A 323 29.30 -10.66 -5.93
C ASN A 323 27.84 -10.92 -6.36
N ALA A 324 27.31 -12.12 -6.10
CA ALA A 324 25.93 -12.48 -6.36
C ALA A 324 24.95 -11.77 -5.41
N PHE A 325 25.35 -11.58 -4.15
CA PHE A 325 24.62 -10.78 -3.17
C PHE A 325 24.62 -9.29 -3.54
N ASP A 326 25.78 -8.74 -3.90
CA ASP A 326 25.93 -7.33 -4.29
C ASP A 326 25.12 -7.02 -5.57
N LEU A 327 25.02 -7.97 -6.51
CA LEU A 327 24.20 -7.84 -7.72
C LEU A 327 22.70 -7.95 -7.43
N GLN A 328 22.28 -8.90 -6.57
CA GLN A 328 20.89 -9.01 -6.13
C GLN A 328 20.44 -7.71 -5.48
N GLN A 329 21.27 -7.15 -4.60
CA GLN A 329 20.99 -5.90 -3.92
C GLN A 329 20.93 -4.70 -4.88
N LEU A 330 21.74 -4.67 -5.94
CA LEU A 330 21.68 -3.62 -6.95
C LEU A 330 20.36 -3.69 -7.76
N ILE A 331 19.87 -4.89 -8.06
CA ILE A 331 18.57 -5.11 -8.73
C ILE A 331 17.42 -4.74 -7.79
N GLU A 332 17.47 -5.17 -6.53
CA GLU A 332 16.48 -4.81 -5.50
C GLU A 332 16.43 -3.29 -5.31
N ASN A 333 17.58 -2.61 -5.20
CA ASN A 333 17.67 -1.16 -5.11
C ASN A 333 17.09 -0.46 -6.35
N GLN A 334 17.30 -1.00 -7.55
CA GLN A 334 16.79 -0.39 -8.79
C GLN A 334 15.28 -0.60 -8.96
N ILE A 335 14.75 -1.75 -8.53
CA ILE A 335 13.30 -1.99 -8.43
C ILE A 335 12.71 -1.03 -7.40
N ASP A 336 13.35 -0.89 -6.26
CA ASP A 336 12.94 0.01 -5.18
C ASP A 336 12.96 1.49 -5.60
N GLU A 337 13.97 1.95 -6.34
CA GLU A 337 14.03 3.31 -6.90
C GLU A 337 12.92 3.55 -7.93
N GLN A 338 12.61 2.54 -8.76
CA GLN A 338 11.48 2.64 -9.68
C GLN A 338 10.14 2.63 -8.94
N MET A 339 9.99 1.80 -7.90
CA MET A 339 8.82 1.79 -7.02
C MET A 339 8.65 3.12 -6.28
N GLU A 340 9.74 3.74 -5.85
CA GLU A 340 9.76 5.04 -5.19
C GLU A 340 9.36 6.18 -6.14
N SER A 341 9.69 6.08 -7.43
CA SER A 341 9.18 6.99 -8.46
C SER A 341 7.69 6.78 -8.80
N LEU A 342 7.16 5.58 -8.52
CA LEU A 342 5.74 5.25 -8.68
C LEU A 342 4.91 5.60 -7.43
N HIS A 343 5.56 5.82 -6.28
CA HIS A 343 4.94 6.12 -4.99
C HIS A 343 4.64 7.62 -4.79
N ASP A 344 4.91 8.44 -5.80
CA ASP A 344 4.57 9.86 -5.79
C ASP A 344 3.14 10.03 -6.31
N ASP A 345 2.19 9.87 -5.39
CA ASP A 345 0.74 9.89 -5.65
C ASP A 345 0.24 11.27 -6.14
N HIS A 346 1.05 12.32 -5.99
CA HIS A 346 0.63 13.72 -6.08
C HIS A 346 1.47 14.54 -7.07
N GLY A 347 2.50 13.94 -7.67
CA GLY A 347 3.45 14.59 -8.55
C GLY A 347 4.35 15.60 -7.82
N ASP A 348 5.34 16.16 -8.52
CA ASP A 348 6.37 17.01 -7.90
C ASP A 348 5.77 18.21 -7.13
N PRO A 349 5.84 18.22 -5.79
CA PRO A 349 5.24 19.26 -4.97
C PRO A 349 5.90 20.64 -5.18
N ALA A 350 7.18 20.70 -5.57
CA ALA A 350 7.86 21.97 -5.86
C ALA A 350 7.30 22.61 -7.15
N ALA A 351 7.09 21.80 -8.19
CA ALA A 351 6.49 22.28 -9.44
C ALA A 351 5.04 22.76 -9.24
N ARG A 352 4.28 22.08 -8.36
CA ARG A 352 2.91 22.47 -8.00
C ARG A 352 2.88 23.76 -7.19
N GLU A 353 3.75 23.90 -6.19
CA GLU A 353 3.89 25.14 -5.41
C GLU A 353 4.19 26.33 -6.33
N GLU A 354 5.15 26.19 -7.23
CA GLU A 354 5.54 27.26 -8.16
C GLU A 354 4.37 27.64 -9.08
N SER A 355 3.65 26.64 -9.62
CA SER A 355 2.49 26.82 -10.48
C SER A 355 1.36 27.56 -9.76
N LEU A 356 1.00 27.09 -8.56
CA LEU A 356 -0.09 27.67 -7.77
C LEU A 356 0.26 29.09 -7.31
N THR A 357 1.51 29.33 -6.89
CA THR A 357 1.97 30.65 -6.43
C THR A 357 1.82 31.70 -7.52
N LYS A 358 2.10 31.36 -8.78
CA LYS A 358 1.92 32.27 -9.93
C LYS A 358 0.45 32.67 -10.12
N LEU A 359 -0.48 31.76 -9.85
CA LEU A 359 -1.92 31.99 -9.99
C LEU A 359 -2.52 32.75 -8.80
N VAL A 360 -1.99 32.52 -7.60
CA VAL A 360 -2.49 33.15 -6.37
C VAL A 360 -1.95 34.58 -6.21
N ARG A 361 -0.71 34.86 -6.61
CA ARG A 361 -0.07 36.16 -6.39
C ARG A 361 -0.88 37.37 -6.89
N PRO A 362 -1.53 37.35 -8.07
CA PRO A 362 -2.32 38.49 -8.55
C PRO A 362 -3.63 38.71 -7.79
N VAL A 363 -4.16 37.67 -7.13
CA VAL A 363 -5.43 37.73 -6.38
C VAL A 363 -5.22 37.89 -4.87
N MET A 364 -4.05 37.52 -4.37
CA MET A 364 -3.62 37.75 -3.01
C MET A 364 -3.26 39.23 -2.87
N GLY A 365 -4.19 40.02 -2.29
CA GLY A 365 -3.94 41.44 -2.01
C GLY A 365 -2.76 41.68 -1.06
N ASP A 366 -2.42 42.95 -0.82
CA ASP A 366 -1.22 43.32 -0.06
C ASP A 366 -1.26 42.90 1.43
N LYS A 367 -2.46 42.75 1.99
CA LYS A 367 -2.65 42.33 3.39
C LYS A 367 -2.72 40.81 3.48
N ARG A 368 -1.77 40.22 4.20
CA ARG A 368 -1.75 38.80 4.51
C ARG A 368 -2.31 38.59 5.92
N PRO A 369 -3.27 37.68 6.11
CA PRO A 369 -3.76 37.35 7.44
C PRO A 369 -2.65 36.64 8.25
N ASP A 370 -2.61 36.90 9.56
CA ASP A 370 -1.71 36.18 10.45
C ASP A 370 -2.11 34.69 10.55
N PRO A 371 -1.14 33.77 10.69
CA PRO A 371 -1.42 32.35 10.85
C PRO A 371 -2.20 32.07 12.14
N ARG A 372 -3.20 31.21 12.04
CA ARG A 372 -4.08 30.80 13.15
C ARG A 372 -3.45 29.68 13.97
N LYS A 373 -2.36 30.00 14.65
CA LYS A 373 -1.61 29.05 15.49
C LYS A 373 -2.36 28.70 16.78
N ASP A 374 -2.99 29.70 17.42
CA ASP A 374 -3.67 29.50 18.71
C ASP A 374 -4.87 28.55 18.61
N ALA A 375 -5.66 28.64 17.54
CA ALA A 375 -6.80 27.76 17.30
C ALA A 375 -6.36 26.30 17.14
N TRP A 376 -5.30 26.09 16.37
CA TRP A 376 -4.71 24.77 16.15
C TRP A 376 -4.10 24.18 17.43
N GLU A 377 -3.34 24.98 18.16
CA GLU A 377 -2.77 24.58 19.45
C GLU A 377 -3.85 24.26 20.49
N ALA A 378 -4.95 25.02 20.51
CA ALA A 378 -6.09 24.73 21.38
C ALA A 378 -6.78 23.40 21.01
N ALA A 379 -6.90 23.09 19.72
CA ALA A 379 -7.44 21.81 19.27
C ALA A 379 -6.54 20.62 19.69
N ARG A 380 -5.23 20.75 19.52
CA ARG A 380 -4.24 19.73 19.94
C ARG A 380 -4.21 19.51 21.46
N LYS A 381 -4.61 20.52 22.24
CA LYS A 381 -4.67 20.46 23.72
C LYS A 381 -5.99 19.94 24.29
N ARG A 382 -6.98 19.64 23.44
CA ARG A 382 -8.33 19.28 23.88
C ARG A 382 -8.47 17.78 24.20
N GLY A 383 -9.09 17.49 25.34
CA GLY A 383 -9.54 16.14 25.70
C GLY A 383 -8.40 15.11 25.69
N SER A 384 -8.61 13.98 25.01
CA SER A 384 -7.60 12.92 24.92
C SER A 384 -6.51 13.18 23.88
N THR A 385 -6.67 14.19 23.02
CA THR A 385 -5.76 14.50 21.90
C THR A 385 -4.28 14.58 22.31
N PRO A 386 -3.88 15.29 23.40
CA PRO A 386 -2.47 15.36 23.81
C PRO A 386 -1.85 14.00 24.12
N THR A 387 -2.63 13.12 24.76
CA THR A 387 -2.15 11.79 25.15
C THR A 387 -1.99 10.90 23.93
N ILE A 388 -2.97 10.92 23.02
CA ILE A 388 -2.89 10.20 21.74
C ILE A 388 -1.68 10.67 20.93
N LEU A 389 -1.49 11.99 20.79
CA LEU A 389 -0.35 12.56 20.07
C LEU A 389 0.99 12.14 20.69
N THR A 390 1.09 12.13 22.03
CA THR A 390 2.29 11.69 22.74
C THR A 390 2.56 10.20 22.53
N HIS A 391 1.53 9.36 22.58
CA HIS A 391 1.67 7.92 22.36
C HIS A 391 2.09 7.61 20.91
N TYR A 392 1.45 8.23 19.92
CA TYR A 392 1.83 8.09 18.52
C TYR A 392 3.20 8.70 18.21
N ALA A 393 3.62 9.78 18.89
CA ALA A 393 4.95 10.35 18.67
C ALA A 393 6.05 9.38 19.13
N SER A 394 5.77 8.62 20.19
CA SER A 394 6.73 7.64 20.71
C SER A 394 6.92 6.41 19.82
N THR A 395 6.06 6.17 18.81
CA THR A 395 6.18 4.97 17.98
C THR A 395 7.42 5.01 17.08
N ALA A 396 7.88 6.20 16.69
CA ALA A 396 9.15 6.34 15.96
C ALA A 396 10.34 5.91 16.82
N ASP A 397 10.36 6.31 18.10
CA ASP A 397 11.37 5.87 19.05
C ASP A 397 11.31 4.36 19.30
N VAL A 398 10.10 3.78 19.38
CA VAL A 398 9.90 2.33 19.45
C VAL A 398 10.56 1.63 18.25
N GLN A 399 10.33 2.13 17.04
CA GLN A 399 10.93 1.57 15.81
C GLN A 399 12.46 1.72 15.80
N ASN A 400 12.98 2.88 16.22
CA ASN A 400 14.42 3.13 16.30
C ASN A 400 15.10 2.18 17.30
N LEU A 401 14.52 2.01 18.49
CA LEU A 401 14.99 1.07 19.51
C LEU A 401 14.92 -0.38 19.01
N GLN A 402 13.85 -0.74 18.29
CA GLN A 402 13.71 -2.06 17.68
C GLN A 402 14.78 -2.29 16.60
N ALA A 403 15.05 -1.30 15.73
CA ALA A 403 16.09 -1.37 14.71
C ALA A 403 17.49 -1.51 15.33
N ALA A 404 17.72 -0.88 16.49
CA ALA A 404 18.94 -1.01 17.28
C ALA A 404 19.04 -2.32 18.08
N GLY A 405 18.04 -3.22 18.01
CA GLY A 405 17.99 -4.45 18.78
C GLY A 405 17.75 -4.26 20.28
N GLN A 406 17.36 -3.05 20.71
CA GLN A 406 17.10 -2.69 22.10
C GLN A 406 15.65 -3.06 22.51
N TYR A 407 15.29 -4.33 22.34
CA TYR A 407 13.89 -4.79 22.45
C TYR A 407 13.26 -4.57 23.82
N SER A 408 14.03 -4.61 24.93
CA SER A 408 13.48 -4.34 26.26
C SER A 408 13.01 -2.89 26.40
N GLN A 409 13.81 -1.93 25.93
CA GLN A 409 13.46 -0.50 25.98
C GLN A 409 12.32 -0.20 25.02
N ALA A 410 12.36 -0.80 23.81
CA ALA A 410 11.27 -0.69 22.85
C ALA A 410 9.95 -1.24 23.41
N LEU A 411 10.00 -2.37 24.13
CA LEU A 411 8.84 -2.98 24.76
C LEU A 411 8.23 -2.08 25.84
N ASP A 412 9.05 -1.46 26.70
CA ASP A 412 8.58 -0.52 27.73
C ASP A 412 7.84 0.68 27.10
N LEU A 413 8.39 1.22 26.01
CA LEU A 413 7.78 2.33 25.30
C LEU A 413 6.51 1.93 24.55
N ALA A 414 6.49 0.74 23.93
CA ALA A 414 5.29 0.19 23.29
C ALA A 414 4.18 -0.11 24.30
N GLN A 415 4.52 -0.58 25.51
CA GLN A 415 3.58 -0.78 26.61
C GLN A 415 2.91 0.55 26.99
N LYS A 416 3.68 1.64 27.06
CA LYS A 416 3.15 2.98 27.33
C LYS A 416 2.27 3.47 26.18
N ALA A 417 2.73 3.32 24.94
CA ALA A 417 1.98 3.72 23.75
C ALA A 417 0.66 2.95 23.59
N ALA A 418 0.58 1.69 24.04
CA ALA A 418 -0.61 0.84 24.01
C ALA A 418 -1.36 0.82 25.36
N SER A 419 -1.49 1.98 26.00
CA SER A 419 -2.15 2.14 27.31
C SER A 419 -3.12 3.32 27.35
N GLY A 420 -3.97 3.36 28.38
CA GLY A 420 -4.93 4.45 28.58
C GLY A 420 -5.86 4.62 27.38
N VAL A 421 -5.90 5.82 26.81
CA VAL A 421 -6.79 6.19 25.70
C VAL A 421 -6.46 5.49 24.38
N THR A 422 -5.23 4.99 24.20
CA THR A 422 -4.79 4.26 22.99
C THR A 422 -4.63 2.76 23.26
N ALA A 423 -5.16 2.24 24.38
CA ALA A 423 -4.98 0.84 24.77
C ALA A 423 -5.57 -0.18 23.79
N ASN A 424 -6.49 0.27 22.93
CA ASN A 424 -7.15 -0.54 21.90
C ASN A 424 -6.79 -0.07 20.48
N ASP A 425 -5.94 0.94 20.32
CA ASP A 425 -5.57 1.48 19.01
C ASP A 425 -4.71 0.48 18.27
N ALA A 426 -4.99 0.32 16.97
CA ALA A 426 -4.41 -0.75 16.16
C ALA A 426 -2.88 -0.72 16.11
N TYR A 427 -2.30 0.45 15.84
CA TYR A 427 -0.85 0.56 15.67
C TYR A 427 -0.07 0.34 16.98
N PRO A 428 -0.43 0.99 18.11
CA PRO A 428 0.21 0.69 19.39
C PRO A 428 0.08 -0.78 19.82
N VAL A 429 -1.09 -1.41 19.71
CA VAL A 429 -1.24 -2.82 20.13
C VAL A 429 -0.47 -3.78 19.21
N PHE A 430 -0.35 -3.46 17.92
CA PHE A 430 0.50 -4.21 17.00
C PHE A 430 1.97 -4.15 17.40
N LEU A 431 2.49 -2.94 17.66
CA LEU A 431 3.86 -2.75 18.11
C LEU A 431 4.13 -3.52 19.40
N LEU A 432 3.25 -3.39 20.40
CA LEU A 432 3.37 -4.10 21.67
C LEU A 432 3.39 -5.63 21.46
N SER A 433 2.43 -6.18 20.72
CA SER A 433 2.35 -7.63 20.49
C SER A 433 3.57 -8.18 19.75
N ASN A 434 4.15 -7.42 18.82
CA ASN A 434 5.32 -7.87 18.06
C ASN A 434 6.60 -7.73 18.88
N LEU A 435 6.74 -6.66 19.66
CA LEU A 435 7.89 -6.49 20.56
C LEU A 435 7.90 -7.51 21.69
N MET A 436 6.74 -7.92 22.19
CA MET A 436 6.64 -9.06 23.09
C MET A 436 7.27 -10.32 22.48
N ALA A 437 7.04 -10.58 21.19
CA ALA A 437 7.66 -11.71 20.50
C ALA A 437 9.18 -11.53 20.35
N LEU A 438 9.66 -10.36 19.91
CA LEU A 438 11.08 -10.08 19.70
C LEU A 438 11.89 -10.08 21.02
N ALA A 439 11.30 -9.54 22.08
CA ALA A 439 11.88 -9.51 23.42
C ALA A 439 11.76 -10.85 24.16
N HIS A 440 11.13 -11.88 23.56
CA HIS A 440 10.80 -13.14 24.20
C HIS A 440 10.01 -12.95 25.52
N SER A 441 9.14 -11.94 25.54
CA SER A 441 8.33 -11.55 26.68
C SER A 441 6.89 -12.06 26.52
N GLY A 442 6.44 -12.87 27.48
CA GLY A 442 5.09 -13.44 27.50
C GLY A 442 4.88 -14.61 26.52
N SER A 443 3.79 -15.34 26.72
CA SER A 443 3.41 -16.46 25.85
C SER A 443 2.78 -15.97 24.53
N PRO A 444 2.73 -16.82 23.48
CA PRO A 444 1.96 -16.52 22.27
C PRO A 444 0.49 -16.16 22.55
N ASP A 445 -0.11 -16.74 23.61
CA ASP A 445 -1.46 -16.38 24.04
C ASP A 445 -1.52 -14.96 24.59
N ALA A 446 -0.54 -14.55 25.41
CA ALA A 446 -0.49 -13.19 25.93
C ALA A 446 -0.36 -12.16 24.79
N GLN A 447 0.43 -12.46 23.76
CA GLN A 447 0.55 -11.65 22.55
C GLN A 447 -0.79 -11.56 21.79
N ALA A 448 -1.47 -12.69 21.60
CA ALA A 448 -2.79 -12.72 20.98
C ALA A 448 -3.83 -11.92 21.79
N GLN A 449 -3.75 -11.95 23.13
CA GLN A 449 -4.62 -11.15 24.00
C GLN A 449 -4.36 -9.64 23.86
N VAL A 450 -3.12 -9.22 23.59
CA VAL A 450 -2.84 -7.80 23.27
C VAL A 450 -3.53 -7.39 21.98
N LEU A 451 -3.39 -8.17 20.89
CA LEU A 451 -4.08 -7.86 19.62
C LEU A 451 -5.60 -7.88 19.77
N ARG A 452 -6.13 -8.78 20.62
CA ARG A 452 -7.57 -8.88 20.92
C ARG A 452 -8.16 -7.60 21.50
N ARG A 453 -7.36 -6.74 22.15
CA ARG A 453 -7.82 -5.44 22.66
C ARG A 453 -8.41 -4.55 21.56
N ASN A 454 -7.89 -4.63 20.33
CA ASN A 454 -8.40 -3.83 19.22
C ASN A 454 -9.87 -4.14 18.84
N GLN A 455 -10.39 -5.31 19.22
CA GLN A 455 -11.82 -5.60 19.07
C GLN A 455 -12.72 -4.66 19.89
N ASN A 456 -12.16 -4.04 20.93
CA ASN A 456 -12.85 -3.04 21.76
C ASN A 456 -12.58 -1.60 21.29
N SER A 457 -11.89 -1.41 20.15
CA SER A 457 -11.76 -0.08 19.53
C SER A 457 -13.10 0.36 18.93
N ARG A 458 -13.33 1.68 18.87
CA ARG A 458 -14.42 2.27 18.08
C ARG A 458 -14.29 1.91 16.60
N ASP A 459 -13.04 1.85 16.14
CA ASP A 459 -12.67 1.54 14.76
C ASP A 459 -11.62 0.41 14.75
N PRO A 460 -12.05 -0.87 14.85
CA PRO A 460 -11.16 -2.02 14.74
C PRO A 460 -10.46 -2.05 13.38
N SER A 461 -9.20 -2.45 13.36
CA SER A 461 -8.39 -2.55 12.14
C SER A 461 -8.36 -3.96 11.59
N TRP A 462 -8.57 -4.09 10.28
CA TRP A 462 -8.54 -5.38 9.58
C TRP A 462 -7.18 -6.07 9.69
N LEU A 463 -6.08 -5.30 9.65
CA LEU A 463 -4.72 -5.82 9.81
C LEU A 463 -4.57 -6.54 11.15
N ILE A 464 -5.10 -5.94 12.23
CA ILE A 464 -5.05 -6.55 13.56
C ILE A 464 -5.94 -7.78 13.65
N GLN A 465 -7.13 -7.72 13.05
CA GLN A 465 -8.05 -8.85 13.01
C GLN A 465 -7.49 -10.06 12.27
N THR A 466 -6.85 -9.86 11.12
CA THR A 466 -6.22 -10.94 10.34
C THR A 466 -4.98 -11.51 11.05
N ASN A 467 -4.18 -10.67 11.71
CA ASN A 467 -3.07 -11.13 12.54
C ASN A 467 -3.54 -11.98 13.73
N LEU A 468 -4.62 -11.54 14.40
CA LEU A 468 -5.23 -12.29 15.48
C LEU A 468 -5.79 -13.63 15.01
N ALA A 469 -6.49 -13.65 13.86
CA ALA A 469 -7.02 -14.88 13.26
C ALA A 469 -5.92 -15.91 13.04
N ARG A 470 -4.79 -15.51 12.41
CA ARG A 470 -3.63 -16.38 12.18
C ARG A 470 -3.02 -16.90 13.48
N ARG A 471 -2.90 -16.07 14.51
CA ARG A 471 -2.37 -16.49 15.82
C ARG A 471 -3.29 -17.47 16.54
N VAL A 472 -4.60 -17.28 16.45
CA VAL A 472 -5.59 -18.24 16.98
C VAL A 472 -5.53 -19.57 16.21
N ALA A 473 -5.39 -19.51 14.89
CA ALA A 473 -5.34 -20.67 14.01
C ALA A 473 -4.17 -21.63 14.30
N VAL A 474 -3.07 -21.13 14.89
CA VAL A 474 -1.93 -21.98 15.31
C VAL A 474 -2.36 -23.07 16.29
N LYS A 475 -3.32 -22.78 17.19
CA LYS A 475 -3.83 -23.74 18.17
C LYS A 475 -5.13 -24.39 17.72
N ASP A 476 -6.04 -23.61 17.16
CA ASP A 476 -7.34 -24.07 16.68
C ASP A 476 -7.62 -23.45 15.30
N PRO A 477 -7.29 -24.16 14.21
CA PRO A 477 -7.52 -23.68 12.84
C PRO A 477 -8.98 -23.34 12.55
N ARG A 478 -9.94 -24.09 13.13
CA ARG A 478 -11.37 -23.86 12.92
C ARG A 478 -11.82 -22.58 13.61
N GLN A 479 -11.34 -22.34 14.82
CA GLN A 479 -11.62 -21.10 15.54
C GLN A 479 -11.00 -19.89 14.83
N GLY A 480 -9.76 -20.01 14.34
CA GLY A 480 -9.09 -18.95 13.57
C GLY A 480 -9.85 -18.59 12.29
N GLU A 481 -10.33 -19.61 11.56
CA GLU A 481 -11.11 -19.42 10.34
C GLU A 481 -12.48 -18.78 10.64
N SER A 482 -13.20 -19.33 11.61
CA SER A 482 -14.50 -18.79 12.04
C SER A 482 -14.37 -17.33 12.48
N PHE A 483 -13.30 -17.00 13.21
CA PHE A 483 -12.99 -15.64 13.60
C PHE A 483 -12.74 -14.75 12.39
N LEU A 484 -11.87 -15.16 11.46
CA LEU A 484 -11.59 -14.39 10.25
C LEU A 484 -12.86 -14.10 9.43
N LEU A 485 -13.74 -15.09 9.24
CA LEU A 485 -14.99 -14.91 8.50
C LEU A 485 -15.93 -13.95 9.20
N GLN A 486 -16.04 -14.01 10.53
CA GLN A 486 -16.80 -13.03 11.30
C GLN A 486 -16.28 -11.61 11.10
N GLN A 487 -14.95 -11.44 11.07
CA GLN A 487 -14.36 -10.13 10.79
C GLN A 487 -14.61 -9.73 9.34
N PHE A 488 -14.47 -10.65 8.38
CA PHE A 488 -14.73 -10.35 6.96
C PHE A 488 -16.15 -9.80 6.73
N ASP A 489 -17.14 -10.33 7.47
CA ASP A 489 -18.51 -9.80 7.49
C ASP A 489 -18.63 -8.44 8.19
N TYR A 490 -17.93 -8.23 9.31
CA TYR A 490 -17.89 -6.93 10.01
C TYR A 490 -17.39 -5.80 9.10
N PHE A 491 -16.37 -6.07 8.28
CA PHE A 491 -15.81 -5.12 7.31
C PHE A 491 -16.60 -5.08 5.98
N ASP A 492 -17.87 -5.51 5.98
CA ASP A 492 -18.78 -5.50 4.82
C ASP A 492 -18.22 -6.22 3.58
N ARG A 493 -17.26 -7.13 3.78
CA ARG A 493 -16.49 -7.77 2.71
C ARG A 493 -15.95 -6.77 1.69
N ALA A 494 -15.48 -5.62 2.19
CA ALA A 494 -14.88 -4.56 1.42
C ALA A 494 -13.77 -5.10 0.51
N SER A 495 -13.64 -4.58 -0.71
CA SER A 495 -12.78 -5.14 -1.76
C SER A 495 -11.33 -5.38 -1.29
N ILE A 496 -10.77 -4.45 -0.50
CA ILE A 496 -9.40 -4.53 0.07
C ILE A 496 -9.18 -5.70 1.04
N THR A 497 -10.23 -6.27 1.63
CA THR A 497 -10.12 -7.38 2.60
C THR A 497 -10.00 -8.76 1.93
N TRP A 498 -10.36 -8.89 0.65
CA TRP A 498 -10.39 -10.18 -0.06
C TRP A 498 -9.02 -10.85 -0.19
N PRO A 499 -7.94 -10.16 -0.57
CA PRO A 499 -6.62 -10.78 -0.67
C PRO A 499 -6.18 -11.49 0.62
N SER A 500 -6.44 -10.92 1.81
CA SER A 500 -6.12 -11.52 3.12
C SER A 500 -6.89 -12.79 3.39
N VAL A 501 -8.17 -12.83 3.02
CA VAL A 501 -8.98 -14.04 3.20
C VAL A 501 -8.47 -15.14 2.25
N ILE A 502 -8.18 -14.78 1.00
CA ILE A 502 -7.61 -15.71 0.01
C ILE A 502 -6.27 -16.27 0.50
N SER A 503 -5.35 -15.39 0.94
CA SER A 503 -4.04 -15.81 1.45
C SER A 503 -4.16 -16.64 2.72
N TYR A 504 -5.10 -16.33 3.62
CA TYR A 504 -5.35 -17.17 4.79
C TYR A 504 -5.70 -18.61 4.38
N TYR A 505 -6.65 -18.82 3.47
CA TYR A 505 -6.99 -20.17 2.99
C TYR A 505 -5.83 -20.85 2.28
N ARG A 506 -5.04 -20.07 1.51
CA ARG A 506 -3.86 -20.57 0.83
C ARG A 506 -2.79 -21.06 1.81
N GLU A 507 -2.48 -20.26 2.82
CA GLU A 507 -1.50 -20.55 3.89
C GLU A 507 -1.89 -21.81 4.69
N HIS A 508 -3.20 -22.07 4.86
CA HIS A 508 -3.72 -23.22 5.60
C HIS A 508 -4.01 -24.43 4.71
N GLY A 509 -3.48 -24.46 3.48
CA GLY A 509 -3.53 -25.62 2.58
C GLY A 509 -4.84 -25.81 1.81
N ASN A 510 -5.85 -24.93 1.99
CA ASN A 510 -7.10 -24.98 1.24
C ASN A 510 -6.97 -24.24 -0.10
N VAL A 511 -6.13 -24.80 -0.98
CA VAL A 511 -5.79 -24.23 -2.29
C VAL A 511 -7.02 -24.07 -3.19
N GLN A 512 -7.92 -25.05 -3.18
CA GLN A 512 -9.13 -25.01 -4.00
C GLN A 512 -9.99 -23.80 -3.62
N HIS A 513 -10.29 -23.63 -2.33
CA HIS A 513 -11.14 -22.54 -1.89
C HIS A 513 -10.49 -21.17 -2.08
N ALA A 514 -9.17 -21.06 -1.86
CA ALA A 514 -8.42 -19.83 -2.17
C ALA A 514 -8.58 -19.43 -3.65
N ASN A 515 -8.50 -20.39 -4.58
CA ASN A 515 -8.70 -20.12 -6.01
C ASN A 515 -10.15 -19.72 -6.34
N GLU A 516 -11.15 -20.34 -5.72
CA GLU A 516 -12.57 -19.99 -5.88
C GLU A 516 -12.85 -18.55 -5.40
N LEU A 517 -12.31 -18.18 -4.23
CA LEU A 517 -12.41 -16.83 -3.69
C LEU A 517 -11.69 -15.81 -4.58
N ALA A 518 -10.52 -16.14 -5.12
CA ALA A 518 -9.79 -15.26 -6.02
C ALA A 518 -10.52 -15.03 -7.34
N GLN A 519 -11.16 -16.06 -7.91
CA GLN A 519 -12.04 -15.91 -9.08
C GLN A 519 -13.24 -15.02 -8.77
N THR A 520 -13.90 -15.26 -7.63
CA THR A 520 -15.04 -14.46 -7.17
C THR A 520 -14.65 -12.99 -6.99
N CYS A 521 -13.53 -12.72 -6.31
CA CYS A 521 -13.00 -11.37 -6.17
C CYS A 521 -12.70 -10.73 -7.52
N SER A 522 -12.03 -11.45 -8.43
CA SER A 522 -11.64 -10.92 -9.75
C SER A 522 -12.82 -10.53 -10.62
N ILE A 523 -13.97 -11.21 -10.45
CA ILE A 523 -15.21 -10.90 -11.16
C ILE A 523 -15.92 -9.73 -10.49
N LYS A 524 -15.99 -9.73 -9.15
CA LYS A 524 -16.72 -8.71 -8.38
C LYS A 524 -16.01 -7.36 -8.33
N TYR A 525 -14.69 -7.35 -8.29
CA TYR A 525 -13.83 -6.17 -8.12
C TYR A 525 -12.69 -6.21 -9.15
N PRO A 526 -12.93 -5.74 -10.38
CA PRO A 526 -11.93 -5.77 -11.45
C PRO A 526 -10.61 -5.04 -11.10
N ASP A 527 -10.71 -3.96 -10.33
CA ASP A 527 -9.59 -3.19 -9.75
C ASP A 527 -8.71 -4.04 -8.80
N MET A 528 -9.31 -4.98 -8.08
CA MET A 528 -8.60 -5.88 -7.14
C MET A 528 -8.17 -7.21 -7.75
N LYS A 529 -8.47 -7.46 -9.04
CA LYS A 529 -8.17 -8.73 -9.73
C LYS A 529 -6.72 -9.16 -9.56
N ALA A 530 -5.78 -8.24 -9.79
CA ALA A 530 -4.36 -8.48 -9.64
C ALA A 530 -3.99 -8.97 -8.22
N ALA A 531 -4.45 -8.25 -7.20
CA ALA A 531 -4.21 -8.58 -5.79
C ALA A 531 -4.78 -9.93 -5.41
N CYS A 532 -6.04 -10.19 -5.81
CA CYS A 532 -6.73 -11.42 -5.47
C CYS A 532 -6.12 -12.66 -6.15
N LEU A 533 -5.71 -12.54 -7.42
CA LEU A 533 -4.99 -13.61 -8.11
C LEU A 533 -3.60 -13.84 -7.52
N ALA A 534 -2.90 -12.78 -7.13
CA ALA A 534 -1.61 -12.89 -6.45
C ALA A 534 -1.74 -13.60 -5.09
N ALA A 535 -2.73 -13.23 -4.29
CA ALA A 535 -3.00 -13.82 -2.98
C ALA A 535 -3.28 -15.34 -3.02
N ALA A 536 -3.79 -15.87 -4.14
CA ALA A 536 -4.05 -17.29 -4.35
C ALA A 536 -2.83 -18.10 -4.81
N LYS A 537 -1.74 -17.43 -5.22
CA LYS A 537 -0.48 -18.08 -5.62
C LYS A 537 0.32 -18.53 -4.40
N ALA A 538 1.21 -19.49 -4.59
CA ALA A 538 2.03 -20.03 -3.50
C ALA A 538 3.00 -18.96 -2.93
N PRO A 539 3.27 -18.94 -1.62
CA PRO A 539 4.49 -18.32 -1.13
C PRO A 539 5.67 -19.10 -1.72
N THR A 540 6.62 -18.43 -2.35
CA THR A 540 7.85 -19.01 -2.93
C THR A 540 8.81 -19.61 -1.90
N GLN A 541 8.37 -19.89 -0.67
CA GLN A 541 9.18 -20.54 0.36
C GLN A 541 8.32 -21.46 1.22
N GLN A 542 8.26 -22.74 0.84
CA GLN A 542 8.20 -23.90 1.75
C GLN A 542 8.06 -25.27 1.05
N ALA A 543 8.10 -25.35 -0.29
CA ALA A 543 8.32 -26.63 -0.97
C ALA A 543 9.82 -26.91 -1.12
N LYS A 544 10.49 -27.30 -0.01
CA LYS A 544 11.73 -28.12 0.04
C LYS A 544 12.15 -28.33 1.50
N ALA A 545 11.24 -28.83 2.33
CA ALA A 545 11.59 -29.48 3.59
C ALA A 545 11.06 -30.92 3.68
N ASP A 546 10.13 -31.33 2.80
CA ASP A 546 9.74 -32.73 2.67
C ASP A 546 10.26 -33.30 1.35
N GLY A 547 11.26 -34.16 1.48
CA GLY A 547 11.73 -34.98 0.37
C GLY A 547 10.64 -35.98 -0.02
N THR A 548 10.27 -35.97 -1.31
CA THR A 548 10.03 -37.16 -2.15
C THR A 548 9.45 -36.71 -3.50
N ASN A 549 10.32 -36.54 -4.50
CA ASN A 549 10.03 -37.00 -5.87
C ASN A 549 11.31 -37.03 -6.73
N THR A 550 12.33 -37.77 -6.28
CA THR A 550 13.54 -38.05 -7.06
C THR A 550 13.34 -39.15 -8.11
N ASN A 551 12.19 -39.84 -8.10
CA ASN A 551 11.97 -41.03 -8.92
C ASN A 551 11.68 -40.78 -10.41
N GLU A 552 11.25 -39.57 -10.79
CA GLU A 552 10.95 -39.25 -12.20
C GLU A 552 12.18 -38.72 -12.95
N PHE A 553 13.03 -37.95 -12.28
CA PHE A 553 14.28 -37.43 -12.84
C PHE A 553 15.34 -38.54 -13.02
N ASP A 554 15.42 -39.49 -12.08
CA ASP A 554 16.36 -40.62 -12.20
C ASP A 554 15.94 -41.61 -13.32
N LYS A 555 14.63 -41.77 -13.54
CA LYS A 555 14.10 -42.54 -14.70
C LYS A 555 14.37 -41.85 -16.03
N ALA A 556 14.29 -40.53 -16.09
CA ALA A 556 14.65 -39.76 -17.29
C ALA A 556 16.16 -39.82 -17.57
N ARG A 557 16.99 -39.73 -16.52
CA ARG A 557 18.46 -39.83 -16.61
C ARG A 557 18.92 -41.21 -17.07
N SER A 558 18.35 -42.30 -16.56
CA SER A 558 18.67 -43.67 -17.00
C SER A 558 18.39 -43.85 -18.50
N LYS A 559 17.24 -43.40 -19.00
CA LYS A 559 16.88 -43.53 -20.42
C LYS A 559 17.80 -42.74 -21.35
N VAL A 560 18.25 -41.56 -20.91
CA VAL A 560 19.19 -40.73 -21.69
C VAL A 560 20.59 -41.34 -21.69
N VAL A 561 21.03 -41.94 -20.58
CA VAL A 561 22.32 -42.63 -20.48
C VAL A 561 22.34 -43.93 -21.31
N ASP A 562 21.23 -44.68 -21.34
CA ASP A 562 21.12 -45.90 -22.15
C ASP A 562 21.01 -45.58 -23.66
N TRP A 563 20.34 -44.48 -24.02
CA TRP A 563 20.33 -43.94 -25.38
C TRP A 563 21.73 -43.47 -25.82
N ALA A 564 22.46 -42.76 -24.96
CA ALA A 564 23.83 -42.29 -25.26
C ALA A 564 24.84 -43.43 -25.43
N LYS A 565 24.71 -44.53 -24.67
CA LYS A 565 25.54 -45.74 -24.84
C LYS A 565 25.26 -46.50 -26.13
N SER A 566 24.08 -46.32 -26.73
CA SER A 566 23.69 -46.98 -27.99
C SER A 566 24.20 -46.26 -29.26
N ILE A 567 24.74 -45.04 -29.12
CA ILE A 567 25.11 -44.16 -30.25
C ILE A 567 26.64 -44.00 -30.39
N LEU A 568 27.42 -44.49 -29.44
CA LEU A 568 28.87 -44.52 -29.54
C LEU A 568 29.35 -45.88 -30.10
N PRO A 569 30.10 -45.92 -31.21
CA PRO A 569 30.83 -47.13 -31.60
C PRO A 569 31.90 -47.47 -30.55
N LYS A 570 32.13 -48.78 -30.34
CA LYS A 570 33.02 -49.33 -29.30
C LYS A 570 34.43 -48.77 -29.32
#